data_AF-W1NA41-F1
#
_entry.id   AF-W1NA41-F1
#
_cell.length_a   1.000
_cell.length_b   1.000
_cell.length_c   1.000
_cell.angle_alpha   90.00
_cell.angle_beta   90.00
_cell.angle_gamma   90.00
#
_symmetry.space_group_name_H-M   'P 1'
#
loop_
_entity.id
_entity.type
_entity.pdbx_description
1 polymer ?
#
loop_
_entity_poly.entity_id
_entity_poly.type
_entity_poly.pdbx_seq_one_letter_code
_entity_poly.pdbx_strand_id
1 'polypeptide(L)'
;MLLMLLVGCAVPSHQAGGGSGSIILGEQQGRPLDETLNGFLSGSSAHEVLNLASSPWGANIELQAEPSYRAASGRACRHLTALSLSTGEQRALVACETPSGWVSRRRVTALLNGTENAR
;
A
#
# COMPACT_ATOMS: atom_id res chain seq x y z
N MET A 1 -50.63 38.63 24.24
CA MET A 1 -49.81 39.05 23.08
C MET A 1 -48.45 39.37 23.65
N LEU A 2 -47.38 38.57 23.53
CA LEU A 2 -46.83 37.85 22.38
C LEU A 2 -46.01 36.64 22.89
N LEU A 3 -46.23 35.43 22.34
CA LEU A 3 -45.38 34.26 22.53
C LEU A 3 -44.07 34.45 21.74
N MET A 4 -42.91 34.18 22.34
CA MET A 4 -41.68 33.88 21.59
C MET A 4 -41.10 32.54 22.08
N LEU A 5 -41.45 31.49 21.33
CA LEU A 5 -40.75 30.21 21.32
C LEU A 5 -39.60 30.33 20.31
N LEU A 6 -38.35 30.30 20.77
CA LEU A 6 -37.19 30.08 19.90
C LEU A 6 -36.49 28.78 20.32
N VAL A 7 -37.15 27.67 19.96
CA VAL A 7 -36.50 26.35 19.90
C VAL A 7 -35.87 26.24 18.52
N GLY A 8 -34.55 26.35 18.46
CA GLY A 8 -33.77 26.13 17.25
C GLY A 8 -32.76 25.01 17.48
N CYS A 9 -33.17 23.75 17.30
CA CYS A 9 -32.22 22.65 17.12
C CYS A 9 -31.70 22.73 15.67
N ALA A 10 -30.53 23.35 15.48
CA ALA A 10 -29.81 23.27 14.23
C ALA A 10 -29.20 21.86 14.11
N VAL A 11 -29.92 20.95 13.46
CA VAL A 11 -29.39 19.66 13.02
C VAL A 11 -28.54 19.95 11.78
N PRO A 12 -27.24 19.66 11.76
CA PRO A 12 -26.46 19.81 10.54
C PRO A 12 -27.01 18.82 9.51
N SER A 13 -27.65 19.36 8.47
CA SER A 13 -27.97 18.62 7.26
C SER A 13 -26.66 18.07 6.69
N HIS A 14 -26.50 16.75 6.70
CA HIS A 14 -25.44 16.05 5.97
C HIS A 14 -25.53 16.47 4.50
N GLN A 15 -24.68 17.41 4.14
CA GLN A 15 -24.39 17.84 2.79
C GLN A 15 -23.68 16.67 2.08
N ALA A 16 -24.48 15.89 1.36
CA ALA A 16 -23.99 15.00 0.33
C ALA A 16 -23.49 15.87 -0.84
N GLY A 17 -22.16 15.85 -1.07
CA GLY A 17 -21.54 16.31 -2.31
C GLY A 17 -20.57 17.48 -2.16
N GLY A 18 -19.28 17.15 -2.02
CA GLY A 18 -18.16 18.10 -2.11
C GLY A 18 -16.84 17.42 -1.74
N GLY A 19 -16.24 16.72 -2.70
CA GLY A 19 -15.07 15.87 -2.44
C GLY A 19 -13.81 16.63 -2.04
N SER A 20 -13.07 16.10 -1.07
CA SER A 20 -11.61 15.89 -1.12
C SER A 20 -11.17 15.17 0.15
N GLY A 21 -11.11 13.84 0.05
CA GLY A 21 -10.77 12.95 1.17
C GLY A 21 -11.42 11.58 0.99
N SER A 22 -11.19 10.95 -0.16
CA SER A 22 -11.61 9.57 -0.35
C SER A 22 -10.82 8.69 0.64
N ILE A 23 -11.44 8.31 1.75
CA ILE A 23 -10.99 7.17 2.55
C ILE A 23 -11.24 5.95 1.65
N ILE A 24 -10.29 5.62 0.78
CA ILE A 24 -10.34 4.33 0.10
C ILE A 24 -10.15 3.31 1.23
N LEU A 25 -11.20 2.53 1.52
CA LEU A 25 -11.12 1.38 2.41
C LEU A 25 -9.91 0.53 1.96
N GLY A 26 -8.85 0.54 2.77
CA GLY A 26 -7.51 0.04 2.40
C GLY A 26 -7.45 -1.46 2.06
N GLU A 27 -8.56 -2.17 2.24
CA GLU A 27 -8.75 -3.57 1.89
C GLU A 27 -8.70 -3.78 0.37
N GLN A 28 -9.35 -2.93 -0.42
CA GLN A 28 -9.52 -3.13 -1.87
C GLN A 28 -8.31 -2.64 -2.71
N GLN A 29 -7.34 -2.01 -2.07
CA GLN A 29 -6.53 -1.02 -2.77
C GLN A 29 -5.16 -1.53 -3.25
N GLY A 30 -5.08 -2.50 -4.15
CA GLY A 30 -3.81 -2.87 -4.81
C GLY A 30 -3.75 -4.30 -5.33
N ARG A 31 -2.64 -4.65 -5.99
CA ARG A 31 -2.60 -5.81 -6.88
C ARG A 31 -2.35 -7.11 -6.11
N PRO A 32 -3.26 -8.11 -6.20
CA PRO A 32 -3.05 -9.41 -5.58
C PRO A 32 -1.82 -10.10 -6.15
N LEU A 33 -1.14 -10.85 -5.30
CA LEU A 33 0.04 -11.63 -5.65
C LEU A 33 -0.36 -13.10 -5.84
N ASP A 34 0.43 -13.82 -6.64
CA ASP A 34 0.25 -15.26 -6.86
C ASP A 34 0.66 -16.08 -5.63
N GLU A 35 0.38 -17.38 -5.67
CA GLU A 35 0.64 -18.32 -4.58
C GLU A 35 2.13 -18.37 -4.18
N THR A 36 3.03 -18.34 -5.16
CA THR A 36 4.48 -18.35 -4.91
C THR A 36 4.90 -17.14 -4.08
N LEU A 37 4.46 -15.94 -4.46
CA LEU A 37 4.73 -14.72 -3.73
C LEU A 37 4.03 -14.69 -2.35
N ASN A 38 2.83 -15.26 -2.24
CA ASN A 38 2.14 -15.40 -0.96
C ASN A 38 2.92 -16.28 0.03
N GLY A 39 3.41 -17.44 -0.44
CA GLY A 39 4.20 -18.37 0.36
C GLY A 39 5.51 -17.75 0.80
N PHE A 40 6.23 -17.12 -0.14
CA PHE A 40 7.47 -16.39 0.14
C PHE A 40 7.25 -15.31 1.22
N LEU A 41 6.31 -14.38 1.00
CA LEU A 41 6.11 -13.27 1.94
C LEU A 41 5.70 -13.70 3.35
N SER A 42 4.93 -14.79 3.45
CA SER A 42 4.49 -15.37 4.71
C SER A 42 5.61 -16.11 5.46
N GLY A 43 6.50 -16.78 4.73
CA GLY A 43 7.53 -17.64 5.30
C GLY A 43 8.92 -17.02 5.43
N SER A 44 9.21 -15.95 4.67
CA SER A 44 10.57 -15.46 4.53
C SER A 44 11.14 -14.85 5.81
N SER A 45 12.40 -15.16 6.05
CA SER A 45 13.26 -14.43 6.98
C SER A 45 13.56 -13.01 6.50
N ALA A 46 14.26 -12.22 7.32
CA ALA A 46 14.73 -10.90 6.90
C ALA A 46 15.86 -11.02 5.88
N HIS A 47 15.81 -10.18 4.84
CA HIS A 47 16.74 -10.13 3.70
C HIS A 47 16.75 -11.38 2.83
N GLU A 48 15.76 -12.25 2.94
CA GLU A 48 15.62 -13.43 2.09
C GLU A 48 15.39 -13.03 0.63
N VAL A 49 15.91 -13.83 -0.29
CA VAL A 49 15.91 -13.54 -1.71
C VAL A 49 15.16 -14.63 -2.48
N LEU A 50 14.34 -14.20 -3.43
CA LEU A 50 13.64 -15.07 -4.38
C LEU A 50 13.85 -14.58 -5.81
N ASN A 51 14.34 -15.47 -6.68
CA ASN A 51 14.48 -15.21 -8.10
C ASN A 51 13.20 -15.65 -8.85
N LEU A 52 12.69 -14.74 -9.69
CA LEU A 52 11.43 -14.93 -10.41
C LEU A 52 11.64 -14.70 -11.90
N ALA A 53 11.31 -15.70 -12.71
CA ALA A 53 11.29 -15.55 -14.17
C ALA A 53 10.19 -14.58 -14.63
N SER A 54 9.06 -14.55 -13.92
CA SER A 54 7.94 -13.64 -14.16
C SER A 54 7.35 -13.17 -12.83
N SER A 55 7.03 -11.89 -12.74
CA SER A 55 6.43 -11.30 -11.54
C SER A 55 5.52 -10.12 -11.91
N PRO A 56 4.69 -9.65 -10.97
CA PRO A 56 3.94 -8.41 -11.12
C PRO A 56 4.78 -7.18 -11.45
N TRP A 57 6.08 -7.19 -11.14
CA TRP A 57 6.98 -6.06 -11.30
C TRP A 57 7.95 -6.21 -12.49
N GLY A 58 7.83 -7.29 -13.26
CA GLY A 58 8.67 -7.56 -14.43
C GLY A 58 9.13 -9.01 -14.50
N ALA A 59 9.76 -9.35 -15.63
CA ALA A 59 10.41 -10.63 -15.81
C ALA A 59 11.85 -10.60 -15.29
N ASN A 60 12.37 -11.78 -14.95
CA ASN A 60 13.75 -12.01 -14.51
C ASN A 60 14.18 -11.03 -13.41
N ILE A 61 13.49 -11.07 -12.27
CA ILE A 61 13.80 -10.23 -11.13
C ILE A 61 14.37 -11.05 -9.97
N GLU A 62 15.25 -10.42 -9.22
CA GLU A 62 15.62 -10.82 -7.86
C GLU A 62 14.77 -9.99 -6.89
N LEU A 63 13.99 -10.67 -6.05
CA LEU A 63 13.12 -10.05 -5.06
C LEU A 63 13.70 -10.29 -3.67
N GLN A 64 14.03 -9.21 -2.96
CA GLN A 64 14.52 -9.28 -1.58
C GLN A 64 13.43 -8.82 -0.60
N ALA A 65 13.21 -9.61 0.46
CA ALA A 65 12.25 -9.34 1.51
C ALA A 65 12.88 -8.73 2.76
N GLU A 66 12.50 -7.50 3.10
CA GLU A 66 12.89 -6.87 4.36
C GLU A 66 12.09 -7.43 5.55
N PRO A 67 12.49 -7.17 6.81
CA PRO A 67 11.71 -7.56 7.98
C PRO A 67 10.23 -7.16 7.90
N SER A 68 9.37 -8.00 8.46
CA SER A 68 7.95 -7.67 8.59
C SER A 68 7.72 -6.59 9.63
N TYR A 69 6.80 -5.67 9.34
CA TYR A 69 6.39 -4.58 10.21
C TYR A 69 4.86 -4.48 10.27
N ARG A 70 4.33 -3.91 11.35
CA ARG A 70 2.89 -3.59 11.43
C ARG A 70 2.64 -2.18 10.92
N ALA A 71 1.78 -2.06 9.90
CA ALA A 71 1.31 -0.76 9.44
C ALA A 71 0.31 -0.14 10.43
N ALA A 72 -0.01 1.15 10.24
CA ALA A 72 -1.02 1.84 11.04
C ALA A 72 -2.41 1.18 10.97
N SER A 73 -2.69 0.43 9.89
CA SER A 73 -3.91 -0.38 9.77
C SER A 73 -3.87 -1.70 10.55
N GLY A 74 -2.81 -1.98 11.32
CA GLY A 74 -2.58 -3.23 12.05
C GLY A 74 -2.10 -4.41 11.19
N ARG A 75 -2.12 -4.26 9.86
CA ARG A 75 -1.74 -5.30 8.90
C ARG A 75 -0.24 -5.55 8.92
N ALA A 76 0.16 -6.82 8.77
CA ALA A 76 1.55 -7.16 8.49
C ALA A 76 1.90 -6.66 7.08
N CYS A 77 2.99 -5.92 6.99
CA CYS A 77 3.53 -5.40 5.74
C CYS A 77 5.04 -5.66 5.69
N ARG A 78 5.59 -5.71 4.48
CA ARG A 78 7.02 -5.85 4.25
C ARG A 78 7.43 -4.89 3.15
N HIS A 79 8.60 -4.28 3.33
CA HIS A 79 9.30 -3.65 2.22
C HIS A 79 9.93 -4.73 1.35
N LEU A 80 9.95 -4.45 0.05
CA LEU A 80 10.53 -5.34 -0.94
C LEU A 80 11.43 -4.53 -1.85
N THR A 81 12.53 -5.14 -2.27
CA THR A 81 13.40 -4.62 -3.33
C THR A 81 13.30 -5.58 -4.50
N ALA A 82 12.87 -5.08 -5.66
CA ALA A 82 12.94 -5.84 -6.90
C ALA A 82 14.09 -5.31 -7.76
N LEU A 83 15.07 -6.16 -8.04
CA LEU A 83 16.16 -5.88 -8.96
C LEU A 83 15.90 -6.62 -10.28
N SER A 84 15.83 -5.90 -11.39
CA SER A 84 15.78 -6.51 -12.71
C SER A 84 17.16 -7.05 -13.08
N LEU A 85 17.27 -8.36 -13.25
CA LEU A 85 18.54 -9.01 -13.64
C LEU A 85 18.92 -8.73 -15.10
N SER A 86 17.96 -8.30 -15.92
CA SER A 86 18.21 -7.93 -17.33
C SER A 86 18.68 -6.49 -17.49
N THR A 87 18.22 -5.56 -16.66
CA THR A 87 18.46 -4.11 -16.81
C THR A 87 19.28 -3.49 -15.69
N GLY A 88 19.41 -4.18 -14.55
CA GLY A 88 19.97 -3.64 -13.32
C GLY A 88 19.05 -2.63 -12.61
N GLU A 89 17.84 -2.38 -13.12
CA GLU A 89 16.91 -1.44 -12.50
C GLU A 89 16.41 -1.97 -11.15
N GLN A 90 16.52 -1.14 -10.11
CA GLN A 90 16.04 -1.45 -8.77
C GLN A 90 14.77 -0.67 -8.45
N ARG A 91 13.75 -1.35 -7.91
CA ARG A 91 12.47 -0.76 -7.50
C ARG A 91 12.17 -1.09 -6.05
N ALA A 92 11.84 -0.05 -5.27
CA ALA A 92 11.35 -0.17 -3.91
C ALA A 92 9.82 -0.38 -3.90
N LEU A 93 9.38 -1.38 -3.18
CA LEU A 93 8.01 -1.90 -3.20
C LEU A 93 7.51 -2.13 -1.77
N VAL A 94 6.19 -2.28 -1.63
CA VAL A 94 5.54 -2.67 -0.37
C VAL A 94 4.51 -3.76 -0.67
N ALA A 95 4.49 -4.80 0.14
CA ALA A 95 3.41 -5.77 0.17
C ALA A 95 2.81 -5.85 1.58
N CYS A 96 1.50 -6.04 1.66
CA CYS A 96 0.79 -6.16 2.92
C CYS A 96 -0.17 -7.35 2.90
N GLU A 97 -0.36 -8.01 4.03
CA GLU A 97 -1.25 -9.17 4.18
C GLU A 97 -2.72 -8.75 4.25
N THR A 98 -3.60 -9.39 3.49
CA THR A 98 -5.07 -9.28 3.56
C THR A 98 -5.67 -10.64 3.93
N PRO A 99 -6.97 -10.72 4.29
CA PRO A 99 -7.64 -12.01 4.47
C PRO A 99 -7.58 -12.93 3.24
N SER A 100 -7.45 -12.35 2.04
CA SER A 100 -7.32 -13.08 0.76
C SER A 100 -5.87 -13.34 0.34
N GLY A 101 -4.88 -12.99 1.18
CA GLY A 101 -3.46 -13.12 0.87
C GLY A 101 -2.72 -11.78 0.75
N TRP A 102 -1.46 -11.85 0.34
CA TRP A 102 -0.59 -10.70 0.17
C TRP A 102 -0.95 -9.90 -1.08
N VAL A 103 -0.92 -8.57 -0.91
CA VAL A 103 -1.21 -7.62 -1.98
C VAL A 103 -0.09 -6.60 -2.07
N SER A 104 0.32 -6.27 -3.28
CA SER A 104 1.29 -5.21 -3.53
C SER A 104 0.63 -3.83 -3.50
N ARG A 105 1.39 -2.84 -3.04
CA ARG A 105 0.99 -1.44 -2.90
C ARG A 105 2.11 -0.54 -3.45
N ARG A 106 1.74 0.59 -4.03
CA ARG A 106 2.71 1.61 -4.45
C ARG A 106 3.25 2.33 -3.22
N ARG A 107 4.57 2.47 -3.12
CA ARG A 107 5.20 3.28 -2.06
C ARG A 107 5.04 4.77 -2.42
N VAL A 108 4.19 5.48 -1.69
CA VAL A 108 3.92 6.91 -1.95
C VAL A 108 5.08 7.80 -1.46
N THR A 109 5.73 7.43 -0.35
CA THR A 109 6.81 8.22 0.26
C THR A 109 8.19 8.01 -0.37
N ALA A 110 8.37 7.03 -1.25
CA ALA A 110 9.65 6.84 -1.94
C ALA A 110 9.99 8.01 -2.89
N LEU A 111 8.97 8.72 -3.39
CA LEU A 111 9.14 9.84 -4.30
C LEU A 111 9.70 11.10 -3.61
N LEU A 112 9.50 11.23 -2.29
CA LEU A 112 9.96 12.41 -1.54
C LEU A 112 11.48 12.40 -1.30
N ASN A 113 12.14 11.24 -1.37
CA ASN A 113 13.61 11.15 -1.34
C ASN A 113 14.24 11.15 -2.76
N GLY A 114 13.43 11.27 -3.82
CA GLY A 114 13.86 11.09 -5.21
C GLY A 114 13.77 12.35 -6.08
N THR A 115 13.64 13.55 -5.50
CA THR A 115 13.66 14.81 -6.26
C THR A 115 14.38 15.93 -5.51
N GLU A 116 15.70 15.77 -5.34
CA GLU A 116 16.60 16.92 -5.32
C GLU A 116 17.66 16.69 -6.39
N ASN A 117 17.24 16.84 -7.66
CA ASN A 117 18.08 17.12 -8.82
C ASN A 117 17.15 17.48 -9.99
N ALA A 118 16.51 18.63 -9.86
CA ALA A 118 16.04 19.40 -11.00
C ALA A 118 16.98 20.59 -11.15
N ARG A 119 17.96 20.46 -12.05
CA ARG A 119 18.60 21.59 -12.73
C ARG A 119 19.18 21.13 -14.05
#